data_AF-A7T6T0-F1
#
_entry.id   AF-A7T6T0-F1
#
_cell.length_a   1.000
_cell.length_b   1.000
_cell.length_c   1.000
_cell.angle_alpha   90.00
_cell.angle_beta   90.00
_cell.angle_gamma   90.00
#
_symmetry.space_group_name_H-M   'P 1'
#
loop_
_entity.id
_entity.type
_entity.pdbx_description
1 polymer ?
#
loop_
_entity_poly.entity_id
_entity_poly.type
_entity_poly.pdbx_seq_one_letter_code
_entity_poly.pdbx_strand_id
1 'polypeptide(L)'
;MNKQSQFVFLGMVAIDSKGHISAGASTNGLAFKIKGRVGDSPMPGAGAYADNEAGAAAATGDGDVMMRFLPTYQAVEYMRQGKSPTEAAKLSLARIVKYYPEFFGALVVVNTTGHYG
;
A
#
# COMPACT_ATOMS: atom_id res chain seq x y z
N MET A 1 6.36 -5.33 23.93
CA MET A 1 7.13 -5.54 22.68
C MET A 1 6.74 -4.43 21.70
N ASN A 2 7.70 -3.77 21.05
CA ASN A 2 7.41 -2.67 20.13
C ASN A 2 6.75 -3.23 18.84
N LYS A 3 5.58 -2.72 18.41
CA LYS A 3 4.86 -3.22 17.23
C LYS A 3 5.72 -3.12 15.95
N GLN A 4 6.59 -2.12 15.84
CA GLN A 4 7.47 -1.93 14.68
C GLN A 4 8.49 -3.05 14.47
N SER A 5 8.96 -3.73 15.52
CA SER A 5 10.00 -4.75 15.40
C SER A 5 9.46 -6.12 14.94
N GLN A 6 8.18 -6.24 14.61
CA GLN A 6 7.56 -7.48 14.14
C GLN A 6 7.34 -7.54 12.62
N PHE A 7 7.53 -6.42 11.91
CA PHE A 7 7.23 -6.29 10.48
C PHE A 7 8.48 -5.86 9.71
N VAL A 8 8.97 -6.71 8.80
CA VAL A 8 10.01 -6.34 7.83
C VAL A 8 9.38 -6.38 6.44
N PHE A 9 9.04 -5.21 5.92
CA PHE A 9 8.36 -5.03 4.65
C PHE A 9 9.03 -3.93 3.85
N LEU A 10 9.24 -4.16 2.56
CA LEU A 10 9.67 -3.16 1.59
C LEU A 10 8.64 -3.06 0.47
N GLY A 11 8.12 -1.86 0.26
CA GLY A 11 7.23 -1.51 -0.84
C GLY A 11 7.87 -0.39 -1.65
N MET A 12 7.80 -0.49 -2.97
CA MET A 12 8.41 0.46 -3.88
C MET A 12 7.46 0.79 -5.02
N VAL A 13 7.47 2.06 -5.41
CA VAL A 13 6.85 2.57 -6.62
C VAL A 13 7.91 3.31 -7.42
N ALA A 14 7.87 3.19 -8.75
CA ALA A 14 8.79 3.86 -9.64
C ALA A 14 8.08 4.30 -10.92
N ILE A 15 8.54 5.41 -11.48
CA ILE A 15 8.13 5.93 -12.79
C ILE A 15 9.40 6.03 -13.64
N ASP A 16 9.42 5.37 -14.80
CA ASP A 16 10.56 5.43 -15.71
C ASP A 16 10.57 6.73 -16.54
N SER A 17 11.63 6.96 -17.32
CA SER A 17 11.76 8.15 -18.17
C SER A 17 10.76 8.22 -19.33
N LYS A 18 10.04 7.14 -19.62
CA LYS A 18 8.96 7.08 -20.61
C LYS A 18 7.58 7.28 -19.97
N GLY A 19 7.52 7.46 -18.66
CA GLY A 19 6.27 7.59 -17.91
C GLY A 19 5.60 6.26 -17.58
N HIS A 20 6.26 5.11 -17.76
CA HIS A 20 5.71 3.84 -17.31
C HIS A 20 5.87 3.70 -15.80
N ILE A 21 4.82 3.21 -15.15
CA ILE A 21 4.72 3.08 -13.71
C ILE A 21 4.85 1.60 -13.34
N SER A 22 5.60 1.32 -12.28
CA SER A 22 5.73 -0.02 -11.72
C SER A 22 5.69 0.05 -10.20
N ALA A 23 5.13 -0.99 -9.59
CA ALA A 23 5.07 -1.14 -8.15
C ALA A 23 5.42 -2.57 -7.74
N GLY A 24 6.05 -2.73 -6.59
CA GLY A 24 6.47 -4.02 -6.08
C GLY A 24 6.57 -4.01 -4.56
N ALA A 25 6.42 -5.19 -3.98
CA ALA A 25 6.51 -5.42 -2.55
C ALA A 25 7.26 -6.71 -2.25
N SER A 26 8.04 -6.71 -1.16
CA SER A 26 8.75 -7.89 -0.66
C SER A 26 8.82 -7.87 0.86
N THR A 27 8.68 -9.04 1.48
CA THR A 27 8.64 -9.19 2.94
C THR A 27 9.01 -10.61 3.36
N ASN A 28 9.49 -10.78 4.60
CA ASN A 28 9.53 -12.07 5.27
C ASN A 28 8.23 -12.36 6.06
N GLY A 29 7.25 -11.46 6.03
CA GLY A 29 5.96 -11.54 6.73
C GLY A 29 6.03 -11.20 8.21
N LEU A 30 4.93 -11.44 8.92
CA LEU A 30 4.84 -11.21 10.37
C LEU A 30 5.74 -12.20 11.13
N ALA A 31 6.47 -11.72 12.14
CA ALA A 31 7.21 -12.57 13.06
C ALA A 31 6.29 -13.57 13.77
N PHE A 32 6.74 -14.83 13.96
CA PHE A 32 5.96 -15.91 14.59
C PHE A 32 4.63 -16.26 13.90
N LYS A 33 4.47 -15.91 12.62
CA LYS A 33 3.31 -16.28 11.82
C LYS A 33 3.10 -17.80 11.78
N ILE A 34 1.83 -18.20 11.72
CA ILE A 34 1.43 -19.60 11.47
C ILE A 34 2.06 -20.06 10.16
N LYS A 35 2.55 -21.30 10.12
CA LYS A 35 3.11 -21.90 8.90
C LYS A 35 2.08 -21.84 7.77
N GLY A 36 2.51 -21.31 6.62
CA GLY A 36 1.64 -21.10 5.46
C GLY A 36 0.88 -19.78 5.45
N ARG A 37 1.00 -18.93 6.48
CA ARG A 37 0.39 -17.58 6.46
C ARG A 37 0.99 -16.73 5.35
N VAL A 38 0.10 -16.17 4.53
CA VAL A 38 0.39 -15.17 3.48
C VAL A 38 -0.24 -13.84 3.87
N GLY A 39 0.51 -12.75 3.76
CA GLY A 39 0.04 -11.39 4.04
C GLY A 39 -0.45 -10.66 2.79
N ASP A 40 -0.57 -9.34 2.87
CA ASP A 40 -1.01 -8.45 1.79
C ASP A 40 0.05 -8.25 0.69
N SER A 41 1.33 -8.38 1.03
CA SER A 41 2.45 -8.04 0.14
C SER A 41 2.40 -8.68 -1.27
N PRO A 42 2.12 -9.99 -1.44
CA PRO A 42 2.01 -10.59 -2.76
C PRO A 42 0.64 -10.40 -3.42
N MET A 43 -0.31 -9.72 -2.78
CA MET A 43 -1.68 -9.57 -3.28
C MET A 43 -1.82 -8.26 -4.06
N PRO A 44 -2.11 -8.31 -5.38
CA PRO A 44 -2.34 -7.11 -6.17
C PRO A 44 -3.47 -6.27 -5.59
N GLY A 45 -3.24 -4.96 -5.46
CA GLY A 45 -4.22 -4.03 -4.91
C GLY A 45 -4.22 -3.96 -3.38
N ALA A 46 -3.58 -4.91 -2.69
CA ALA A 46 -3.30 -4.81 -1.27
C ALA A 46 -1.88 -4.29 -1.04
N GLY A 47 -0.86 -5.12 -1.29
CA GLY A 47 0.54 -4.78 -1.02
C GLY A 47 1.13 -3.76 -2.00
N ALA A 48 0.78 -3.87 -3.28
CA ALA A 48 1.19 -2.94 -4.32
C ALA A 48 0.19 -2.91 -5.48
N TYR A 49 0.08 -1.75 -6.14
CA TYR A 49 -0.73 -1.59 -7.35
C TYR A 49 -0.14 -0.47 -8.22
N ALA A 50 -0.17 -0.65 -9.53
CA ALA A 50 0.29 0.33 -10.50
C ALA A 50 -0.65 0.37 -11.71
N ASP A 51 -0.93 1.57 -12.18
CA ASP A 51 -1.67 1.84 -13.40
C ASP A 51 -1.09 3.09 -14.08
N ASN A 52 -0.69 2.95 -15.34
CA ASN A 52 -0.09 4.04 -16.13
C ASN A 52 -1.02 5.23 -16.36
N GLU A 53 -2.34 5.04 -16.21
CA GLU A 53 -3.33 6.11 -16.41
C GLU A 53 -3.67 6.87 -15.11
N ALA A 54 -3.27 6.35 -13.94
CA ALA A 54 -3.67 6.91 -12.65
C ALA A 54 -2.50 7.13 -11.67
N GLY A 55 -1.59 6.16 -11.55
CA GLY A 55 -0.49 6.21 -10.58
C GLY A 55 -0.17 4.85 -9.98
N ALA A 56 0.61 4.84 -8.91
CA ALA A 56 0.95 3.64 -8.15
C ALA A 56 0.93 3.87 -6.65
N ALA A 57 0.76 2.78 -5.91
CA ALA A 57 0.87 2.76 -4.46
C ALA A 57 1.51 1.46 -3.97
N ALA A 58 2.22 1.54 -2.84
CA ALA A 58 2.70 0.39 -2.09
C ALA A 58 2.36 0.56 -0.60
N ALA A 59 2.03 -0.55 0.06
CA ALA A 59 1.54 -0.57 1.44
C ALA A 59 2.48 -1.32 2.37
N THR A 60 2.73 -0.81 3.57
CA THR A 60 3.39 -1.56 4.65
C THR A 60 2.47 -1.62 5.87
N GLY A 61 2.56 -2.67 6.68
CA GLY A 61 1.82 -2.75 7.93
C GLY A 61 1.40 -4.15 8.36
N ASP A 62 0.29 -4.18 9.11
CA ASP A 62 -0.43 -5.38 9.47
C ASP A 62 -1.16 -5.95 8.24
N GLY A 63 -0.45 -6.80 7.51
CA GLY A 63 -0.96 -7.44 6.30
C GLY A 63 -2.25 -8.25 6.48
N ASP A 64 -2.57 -8.71 7.71
CA ASP A 64 -3.81 -9.45 7.94
C ASP A 64 -5.04 -8.53 7.92
N VAL A 65 -4.86 -7.28 8.34
CA VAL A 65 -5.89 -6.22 8.26
C VAL A 65 -5.86 -5.57 6.88
N MET A 66 -4.70 -5.14 6.40
CA MET A 66 -4.53 -4.38 5.15
C MET A 66 -5.14 -5.10 3.95
N MET A 67 -4.95 -6.43 3.84
CA MET A 67 -5.47 -7.20 2.70
C MET A 67 -7.00 -7.16 2.55
N ARG A 68 -7.73 -6.90 3.63
CA ARG A 68 -9.20 -6.89 3.63
C ARG A 68 -9.77 -5.63 2.95
N PHE A 69 -8.93 -4.62 2.73
CA PHE A 69 -9.37 -3.29 2.28
C PHE A 69 -8.79 -2.86 0.92
N LEU A 70 -7.85 -3.64 0.37
CA LEU A 70 -7.14 -3.31 -0.88
C LEU A 70 -6.66 -1.83 -0.94
N PRO A 71 -5.84 -1.39 0.03
CA PRO A 71 -5.55 0.03 0.20
C PRO A 71 -4.71 0.64 -0.92
N THR A 72 -3.87 -0.14 -1.60
CA THR A 72 -3.08 0.39 -2.74
C THR A 72 -3.93 0.55 -3.98
N TYR A 73 -4.83 -0.41 -4.27
CA TYR A 73 -5.84 -0.25 -5.31
C TYR A 73 -6.70 0.98 -5.04
N GLN A 74 -7.18 1.13 -3.80
CA GLN A 74 -8.07 2.22 -3.45
C GLN A 74 -7.38 3.59 -3.53
N ALA A 75 -6.10 3.68 -3.17
CA ALA A 75 -5.32 4.90 -3.32
C ALA A 75 -5.16 5.28 -4.80
N VAL A 76 -4.84 4.30 -5.67
CA VAL A 76 -4.76 4.53 -7.12
C VAL A 76 -6.12 4.95 -7.69
N GLU A 77 -7.21 4.36 -7.21
CA GLU A 77 -8.56 4.75 -7.62
C GLU A 77 -8.92 6.18 -7.19
N TYR A 78 -8.52 6.61 -5.99
CA TYR A 78 -8.67 8.02 -5.59
C TYR A 78 -7.85 8.97 -6.48
N MET A 79 -6.63 8.59 -6.85
CA MET A 79 -5.84 9.37 -7.81
C MET A 79 -6.50 9.45 -9.18
N ARG A 80 -7.12 8.35 -9.66
CA ARG A 80 -7.93 8.35 -10.89
C ARG A 80 -9.08 9.34 -10.81
N GLN A 81 -9.66 9.52 -9.62
CA GLN A 81 -10.71 10.49 -9.34
C GLN A 81 -10.18 11.93 -9.13
N GLY A 82 -8.90 12.18 -9.40
CA GLY A 82 -8.27 13.50 -9.32
C GLY A 82 -7.79 13.90 -7.92
N LYS A 83 -7.74 12.98 -6.96
CA LYS A 83 -7.19 13.26 -5.64
C LYS A 83 -5.66 13.37 -5.68
N SER A 84 -5.11 14.24 -4.85
CA SER A 84 -3.65 14.29 -4.65
C SER A 84 -3.14 12.99 -4.01
N PRO A 85 -1.88 12.58 -4.24
CA PRO A 85 -1.30 11.38 -3.62
C PRO A 85 -1.48 11.31 -2.10
N THR A 86 -1.16 12.39 -1.38
CA THR A 86 -1.34 12.46 0.08
C THR A 86 -2.80 12.33 0.50
N GLU A 87 -3.74 12.94 -0.23
CA GLU A 87 -5.17 12.81 0.06
C GLU A 87 -5.65 11.38 -0.20
N ALA A 88 -5.24 10.78 -1.32
CA ALA A 88 -5.54 9.40 -1.68
C ALA A 88 -5.03 8.42 -0.61
N ALA A 89 -3.80 8.61 -0.11
CA ALA A 89 -3.23 7.81 0.97
C ALA A 89 -4.08 7.91 2.25
N LYS A 90 -4.39 9.15 2.68
CA LYS A 90 -5.18 9.42 3.89
C LYS A 90 -6.59 8.83 3.81
N LEU A 91 -7.30 9.03 2.69
CA LEU A 91 -8.65 8.49 2.49
C LEU A 91 -8.65 6.96 2.52
N SER A 92 -7.63 6.33 1.91
CA SER A 92 -7.49 4.87 1.90
C SER A 92 -7.26 4.31 3.30
N LEU A 93 -6.37 4.93 4.09
CA LEU A 93 -6.13 4.52 5.48
C LEU A 93 -7.33 4.80 6.39
N ALA A 94 -8.03 5.93 6.20
CA ALA A 94 -9.21 6.28 7.00
C ALA A 94 -10.32 5.23 6.92
N ARG A 95 -10.47 4.56 5.76
CA ARG A 95 -11.40 3.44 5.61
C ARG A 95 -11.06 2.26 6.51
N ILE A 96 -9.77 1.99 6.73
CA ILE A 96 -9.31 0.93 7.64
C ILE A 96 -9.53 1.35 9.09
N VAL A 97 -9.12 2.58 9.45
CA VAL A 97 -9.28 3.15 10.80
C VAL A 97 -10.72 3.04 11.31
N LYS A 98 -11.71 3.23 10.43
CA LYS A 98 -13.13 3.11 10.77
C LYS A 98 -13.49 1.75 11.42
N TYR A 99 -12.81 0.67 11.04
CA TYR A 99 -13.10 -0.68 11.53
C TYR A 99 -11.99 -1.22 12.46
N TYR A 100 -10.75 -0.76 12.28
CA TYR A 100 -9.58 -1.20 13.03
C TYR A 100 -8.78 0.04 13.49
N PRO A 101 -9.22 0.76 14.53
CA PRO A 101 -8.64 2.05 14.90
C PRO A 101 -7.19 1.97 15.40
N GLU A 102 -6.73 0.80 15.85
CA GLU A 102 -5.38 0.58 16.39
C GLU A 102 -4.46 -0.21 15.44
N PHE A 103 -4.85 -0.37 14.18
CA PHE A 103 -4.04 -1.08 13.20
C PHE A 103 -2.74 -0.33 12.91
N PHE A 104 -1.71 -1.08 12.51
CA PHE A 104 -0.47 -0.51 12.01
C PHE A 104 -0.47 -0.57 10.47
N GLY A 105 -0.31 0.57 9.82
CA GLY A 105 -0.10 0.59 8.38
C GLY A 105 0.21 1.96 7.82
N ALA A 106 0.86 1.98 6.66
CA ALA A 106 1.20 3.17 5.92
C ALA A 106 1.19 2.86 4.42
N LEU A 107 1.04 3.92 3.61
CA LEU A 107 1.11 3.87 2.16
C LEU A 107 2.19 4.84 1.68
N VAL A 108 2.82 4.50 0.57
CA VAL A 108 3.50 5.45 -0.31
C VAL A 108 2.76 5.47 -1.63
N VAL A 109 2.47 6.66 -2.15
CA VAL A 109 1.62 6.85 -3.33
C VAL A 109 2.31 7.82 -4.29
N VAL A 110 2.21 7.56 -5.60
CA VAL A 110 2.71 8.46 -6.66
C VAL A 110 1.70 8.52 -7.81
N ASN A 111 1.41 9.72 -8.33
CA ASN A 111 0.55 9.88 -9.51
C ASN A 111 1.37 9.89 -10.81
N THR A 112 0.69 9.93 -11.95
CA THR A 112 1.33 9.94 -13.29
C THR A 112 2.23 11.15 -13.55
N THR A 113 2.07 12.25 -12.81
CA THR A 113 2.89 13.46 -12.94
C THR A 113 4.10 13.48 -12.00
N GLY A 114 4.33 12.41 -11.25
CA GLY A 114 5.45 12.30 -10.31
C GLY A 114 5.24 13.03 -8.97
N HIS A 115 4.03 13.55 -8.70
CA HIS A 115 3.70 13.97 -7.34
C HIS A 115 3.51 12.74 -6.47
N TYR A 116 4.00 12.79 -5.23
CA TYR A 116 3.97 11.68 -4.29
C TYR A 116 3.47 12.09 -2.90
N GLY A 117 3.10 11.12 -2.07
CA GLY A 117 2.57 11.37 -0.73
C GLY A 117 2.20 10.14 0.07
#